data_AF-E3MY26-F1
#
_entry.id   AF-E3MY26-F1
#
_cell.length_a   1.000
_cell.length_b   1.000
_cell.length_c   1.000
_cell.angle_alpha   90.00
_cell.angle_beta   90.00
_cell.angle_gamma   90.00
#
_symmetry.space_group_name_H-M   'P 1'
#
loop_
_entity.id
_entity.type
_entity.pdbx_description
1 polymer ?
#
loop_
_entity_poly.entity_id
_entity_poly.type
_entity_poly.pdbx_seq_one_letter_code
_entity_poly.pdbx_strand_id
1 'polypeptide(L)'
;MIYLPPPTISTTPSPPLLDIDKELSMISSICLPREEYETLTGDVVKGRSAFYFNLDLLQNSQQVIGFQELRAAIGTPLSIEWKKSEKGIKFLDKRVPAVRSFYRQRFEKVRRRPDAKLIVHGVEIDYNIILIHIMYAKYDELKPAFDRAISRMLENTKCWEVDQKKHKKNRKYEKLRRINFRNPVK
;
A
#
# COMPACT_ATOMS: atom_id res chain seq x y z
N MET A 1 -24.82 38.76 -29.94
CA MET A 1 -23.65 38.57 -29.05
C MET A 1 -24.10 37.72 -27.88
N ILE A 2 -23.53 36.53 -27.70
CA ILE A 2 -23.90 35.62 -26.61
C ILE A 2 -22.97 35.94 -25.42
N TYR A 3 -23.56 36.35 -24.30
CA TYR A 3 -22.83 36.63 -23.07
C TYR A 3 -22.62 35.31 -22.33
N LEU A 4 -21.37 34.85 -22.22
CA LEU A 4 -21.01 33.71 -21.37
C LEU A 4 -20.65 34.24 -19.98
N PRO A 5 -21.27 33.76 -18.90
CA PRO A 5 -20.91 34.17 -17.54
C PRO A 5 -19.51 33.67 -17.18
N PRO A 6 -18.78 34.40 -16.30
CA PRO A 6 -17.44 34.02 -15.89
C PRO A 6 -17.44 32.69 -15.13
N PRO A 7 -16.38 31.87 -15.26
CA PRO A 7 -16.30 30.58 -14.59
C PRO A 7 -16.28 30.78 -13.07
N THR A 8 -17.29 30.23 -12.39
CA THR A 8 -17.32 30.13 -10.93
C THR A 8 -16.19 29.22 -10.45
N ILE A 9 -15.18 29.81 -9.81
CA ILE A 9 -14.12 29.09 -9.10
C ILE A 9 -14.78 28.44 -7.87
N SER A 10 -15.16 27.17 -8.00
CA SER A 10 -15.56 26.35 -6.84
C SER A 10 -14.34 26.13 -5.96
N THR A 11 -14.18 26.95 -4.92
CA THR A 11 -13.18 26.74 -3.87
C THR A 11 -13.64 25.58 -2.97
N THR A 12 -13.54 24.36 -3.48
CA THR A 12 -13.61 23.18 -2.63
C THR A 12 -12.38 23.19 -1.72
N PRO A 13 -12.52 23.06 -0.38
CA PRO A 13 -11.39 22.97 0.52
C PRO A 13 -10.53 21.79 0.04
N SER A 14 -9.24 22.03 -0.23
CA SER A 14 -8.32 20.92 -0.48
C SER A 14 -8.35 20.00 0.75
N PRO A 15 -8.39 18.67 0.56
CA PRO A 15 -8.28 17.73 1.66
C PRO A 15 -7.09 18.11 2.56
N PRO A 16 -7.21 17.97 3.89
CA PRO A 16 -6.09 18.24 4.78
C PRO A 16 -4.88 17.44 4.31
N LEU A 17 -3.74 18.15 4.20
CA LEU A 17 -2.49 17.56 3.76
C LEU A 17 -2.17 16.37 4.65
N LEU A 18 -1.95 15.21 4.03
CA LEU A 18 -1.53 14.01 4.73
C LEU A 18 -0.24 14.30 5.54
N ASP A 19 -0.30 14.14 6.85
CA ASP A 19 0.88 14.17 7.72
C ASP A 19 1.65 12.85 7.52
N ILE A 20 2.60 12.90 6.57
CA ILE A 20 3.36 11.73 6.13
C ILE A 20 4.12 11.12 7.31
N ASP A 21 4.71 11.93 8.18
CA ASP A 21 5.52 11.45 9.30
C ASP A 21 4.65 10.72 10.33
N LYS A 22 3.46 11.25 10.60
CA LYS A 22 2.47 10.57 11.45
C LYS A 22 2.05 9.23 10.87
N GLU A 23 1.73 9.15 9.58
CA GLU A 23 1.34 7.89 8.94
C GLU A 23 2.49 6.89 8.90
N LEU A 24 3.71 7.32 8.57
CA LEU A 24 4.91 6.46 8.58
C LEU A 24 5.18 5.91 9.97
N SER A 25 4.97 6.73 11.02
CA SER A 25 5.08 6.28 12.40
C SER A 25 4.02 5.24 12.74
N MET A 26 2.76 5.48 12.36
CA MET A 26 1.67 4.51 12.53
C MET A 26 2.00 3.18 11.83
N ILE A 27 2.44 3.21 10.57
CA ILE A 27 2.86 2.02 9.81
C ILE A 27 3.94 1.26 10.57
N SER A 28 5.00 1.95 11.01
CA SER A 28 6.11 1.31 11.72
C SER A 28 5.69 0.65 13.04
N SER A 29 4.59 1.11 13.64
CA SER A 29 4.03 0.56 14.88
C SER A 29 3.10 -0.63 14.68
N ILE A 30 2.63 -0.88 13.45
CA ILE A 30 1.80 -2.03 13.11
C ILE A 30 2.55 -3.29 13.51
N CYS A 31 1.86 -4.19 14.21
CA CYS A 31 2.36 -5.52 14.51
C CYS A 31 1.55 -6.55 13.73
N LEU A 32 2.23 -7.35 12.92
CA LEU A 32 1.60 -8.37 12.09
C LEU A 32 1.57 -9.71 12.83
N PRO A 33 0.39 -10.30 13.09
CA PRO A 33 0.30 -11.67 13.59
C PRO A 33 1.08 -12.62 12.69
N ARG A 34 1.67 -13.66 13.29
CA ARG A 34 2.55 -14.58 12.55
C ARG A 34 1.85 -15.19 11.32
N GLU A 35 0.58 -15.54 11.47
CA GLU A 35 -0.21 -16.13 10.39
C GLU A 35 -0.30 -15.17 9.18
N GLU A 36 -0.69 -13.91 9.40
CA GLU A 36 -0.78 -12.91 8.33
C GLU A 36 0.58 -12.63 7.68
N TYR A 37 1.65 -12.65 8.47
CA TYR A 37 3.02 -12.52 7.99
C TYR A 37 3.46 -13.68 7.08
N GLU A 38 3.15 -14.92 7.45
CA GLU A 38 3.48 -16.10 6.64
C GLU A 38 2.60 -16.18 5.37
N THR A 39 1.32 -15.85 5.47
CA THR A 39 0.37 -15.91 4.34
C THR A 39 0.66 -14.86 3.24
N LEU A 40 1.35 -13.76 3.56
CA LEU A 40 1.87 -12.81 2.55
C LEU A 40 2.75 -13.52 1.50
N THR A 41 3.53 -14.51 1.93
CA THR A 41 4.37 -15.33 1.04
C THR A 41 3.58 -16.39 0.27
N GLY A 42 2.28 -16.54 0.57
CA GLY A 42 1.49 -17.69 0.14
C GLY A 42 1.90 -18.99 0.84
N ASP A 43 2.43 -18.90 2.05
CA ASP A 43 2.97 -20.00 2.85
C ASP A 43 4.13 -20.78 2.19
N VAL A 44 4.77 -20.17 1.18
CA VAL A 44 5.88 -20.77 0.41
C VAL A 44 7.18 -20.73 1.21
N VAL A 45 7.42 -19.65 1.96
CA VAL A 45 8.64 -19.45 2.76
C VAL A 45 8.29 -18.98 4.17
N LYS A 46 9.15 -19.29 5.14
CA LYS A 46 8.95 -18.98 6.56
C LYS A 46 10.17 -18.32 7.19
N GLY A 47 10.00 -17.76 8.38
CA GLY A 47 11.08 -17.19 9.17
C GLY A 47 11.76 -16.01 8.46
N ARG A 48 13.10 -15.99 8.46
CA ARG A 48 13.88 -14.87 7.92
C ARG A 48 13.76 -14.74 6.40
N SER A 49 13.53 -15.83 5.67
CA SER A 49 13.31 -15.79 4.21
C SER A 49 11.99 -15.10 3.85
N ALA A 50 10.95 -15.27 4.68
CA ALA A 50 9.68 -14.56 4.53
C ALA A 50 9.83 -13.05 4.70
N PHE A 51 10.81 -12.58 5.49
CA PHE A 51 11.08 -11.15 5.63
C PHE A 51 11.45 -10.51 4.30
N TYR A 52 12.47 -11.06 3.63
CA TYR A 52 12.95 -10.50 2.35
C TYR A 52 11.88 -10.60 1.27
N PHE A 53 11.15 -11.72 1.22
CA PHE A 53 10.05 -11.89 0.28
C PHE A 53 8.93 -10.86 0.51
N ASN A 54 8.50 -10.70 1.76
CA ASN A 54 7.43 -9.75 2.10
C ASN A 54 7.87 -8.30 1.86
N LEU A 55 9.13 -7.97 2.17
CA LEU A 55 9.67 -6.64 1.91
C LEU A 55 9.62 -6.33 0.41
N ASP A 56 10.18 -7.20 -0.44
CA ASP A 56 10.15 -7.03 -1.90
C ASP A 56 8.72 -6.94 -2.45
N LEU A 57 7.83 -7.84 -2.00
CA LEU A 57 6.42 -7.83 -2.38
C LEU A 57 5.74 -6.49 -2.06
N LEU A 58 5.94 -5.97 -0.85
CA LEU A 58 5.30 -4.72 -0.42
C LEU A 58 5.90 -3.49 -1.11
N GLN A 59 7.21 -3.48 -1.36
CA GLN A 59 7.86 -2.41 -2.13
C GLN A 59 7.35 -2.34 -3.57
N ASN A 60 7.31 -3.49 -4.26
CA ASN A 60 6.78 -3.58 -5.62
C ASN A 60 5.29 -3.19 -5.65
N SER A 61 4.52 -3.59 -4.63
CA SER A 61 3.10 -3.23 -4.52
C SER A 61 2.88 -1.73 -4.31
N GLN A 62 3.71 -1.08 -3.51
CA GLN A 62 3.68 0.38 -3.34
C GLN A 62 3.89 1.11 -4.68
N GLN A 63 4.85 0.67 -5.48
CA GLN A 63 5.11 1.26 -6.80
C GLN A 63 3.89 1.12 -7.71
N VAL A 64 3.28 -0.07 -7.74
CA VAL A 64 2.08 -0.33 -8.54
C VAL A 64 0.91 0.54 -8.08
N ILE A 65 0.71 0.75 -6.78
CA ILE A 65 -0.31 1.69 -6.27
C ILE A 65 -0.06 3.10 -6.81
N GLY A 66 1.20 3.57 -6.81
CA GLY A 66 1.55 4.88 -7.38
C GLY A 66 1.18 5.00 -8.86
N PHE A 67 1.48 3.97 -9.65
CA PHE A 67 1.05 3.91 -11.05
C PHE A 67 -0.48 3.90 -11.22
N GLN A 68 -1.21 3.17 -10.36
CA GLN A 68 -2.67 3.12 -10.39
C GLN A 68 -3.29 4.50 -10.16
N GLU A 69 -2.84 5.21 -9.12
CA GLU A 69 -3.38 6.53 -8.78
C GLU A 69 -2.98 7.60 -9.81
N LEU A 70 -1.77 7.53 -10.39
CA LEU A 70 -1.39 8.43 -11.49
C LEU A 70 -2.30 8.25 -12.70
N ARG A 71 -2.51 7.01 -13.12
CA ARG A 71 -3.37 6.66 -14.26
C ARG A 71 -4.81 7.05 -14.05
N ALA A 72 -5.33 6.83 -12.84
CA ALA A 72 -6.65 7.29 -12.44
C ALA A 72 -6.77 8.82 -12.53
N ALA A 73 -5.73 9.56 -12.10
CA ALA A 73 -5.74 11.02 -12.12
C ALA A 73 -5.77 11.61 -13.55
N ILE A 74 -5.16 10.94 -14.52
CA ILE A 74 -5.10 11.38 -15.93
C ILE A 74 -6.19 10.76 -16.82
N GLY A 75 -7.07 9.93 -16.26
CA GLY A 75 -8.18 9.32 -17.01
C GLY A 75 -7.77 8.22 -17.98
N THR A 76 -6.63 7.57 -17.78
CA THR A 76 -6.17 6.43 -18.61
C THR A 76 -6.29 5.11 -17.83
N PRO A 77 -7.46 4.46 -17.81
CA PRO A 77 -7.60 3.17 -17.16
C PRO A 77 -6.82 2.11 -17.96
N LEU A 78 -5.62 1.77 -17.50
CA LEU A 78 -4.92 0.57 -17.97
C LEU A 78 -5.35 -0.62 -17.12
N SER A 79 -6.03 -1.57 -17.75
CA SER A 79 -6.40 -2.89 -17.22
C SER A 79 -5.21 -3.87 -17.22
N ILE A 80 -4.01 -3.40 -16.83
CA ILE A 80 -2.88 -4.33 -16.65
C ILE A 80 -3.10 -5.04 -15.32
N GLU A 81 -3.29 -6.36 -15.37
CA GLU A 81 -3.37 -7.19 -14.18
C GLU A 81 -1.98 -7.33 -13.54
N TRP A 82 -1.76 -6.64 -12.42
CA TRP A 82 -0.53 -6.73 -11.63
C TRP A 82 -0.54 -7.97 -10.72
N LYS A 83 -0.72 -9.17 -11.30
CA LYS A 83 -0.94 -10.43 -10.55
C LYS A 83 0.09 -10.69 -9.47
N LYS A 84 1.37 -10.39 -9.76
CA LYS A 84 2.47 -10.57 -8.79
C LYS A 84 2.34 -9.66 -7.57
N SER A 85 1.77 -8.47 -7.73
CA SER A 85 1.62 -7.46 -6.68
C SER A 85 0.24 -7.50 -6.03
N GLU A 86 -0.74 -8.23 -6.57
CA GLU A 86 -2.14 -8.18 -6.10
C GLU A 86 -2.27 -8.44 -4.60
N LYS A 87 -1.57 -9.46 -4.07
CA LYS A 87 -1.58 -9.76 -2.63
C LYS A 87 -1.02 -8.60 -1.80
N GLY A 88 0.11 -8.04 -2.22
CA GLY A 88 0.74 -6.92 -1.51
C GLY A 88 -0.07 -5.63 -1.62
N ILE A 89 -0.72 -5.36 -2.76
CA ILE A 89 -1.65 -4.23 -2.94
C ILE A 89 -2.82 -4.37 -1.97
N LYS A 90 -3.49 -5.53 -1.93
CA LYS A 90 -4.60 -5.80 -1.00
C LYS A 90 -4.15 -5.63 0.46
N PHE A 91 -2.95 -6.10 0.77
CA PHE A 91 -2.38 -5.94 2.10
C PHE A 91 -2.15 -4.47 2.45
N LEU A 92 -1.49 -3.71 1.58
CA LEU A 92 -1.22 -2.29 1.79
C LEU A 92 -2.51 -1.48 1.88
N ASP A 93 -3.50 -1.73 1.02
CA ASP A 93 -4.80 -1.04 1.09
C ASP A 93 -5.52 -1.30 2.42
N LYS A 94 -5.37 -2.50 2.99
CA LYS A 94 -5.99 -2.88 4.26
C LYS A 94 -5.23 -2.34 5.48
N ARG A 95 -3.91 -2.49 5.51
CA ARG A 95 -3.07 -2.22 6.70
C ARG A 95 -2.46 -0.83 6.66
N VAL A 96 -2.27 -0.29 5.46
CA VAL A 96 -1.52 0.94 5.18
C VAL A 96 -2.24 1.80 4.12
N PRO A 97 -3.52 2.19 4.33
CA PRO A 97 -4.29 2.96 3.34
C PRO A 97 -3.66 4.34 3.01
N ALA A 98 -2.76 4.82 3.87
CA ALA A 98 -1.99 6.04 3.66
C ALA A 98 -1.16 6.03 2.36
N VAL A 99 -0.60 4.88 1.93
CA VAL A 99 0.17 4.79 0.67
C VAL A 99 -0.68 5.25 -0.50
N ARG A 100 -1.88 4.70 -0.65
CA ARG A 100 -2.80 5.02 -1.74
C ARG A 100 -3.27 6.47 -1.64
N SER A 101 -3.64 6.90 -0.44
CA SER A 101 -4.12 8.26 -0.17
C SER A 101 -3.06 9.30 -0.52
N PHE A 102 -1.78 9.02 -0.25
CA PHE A 102 -0.68 9.90 -0.61
C PHE A 102 -0.57 10.10 -2.12
N TYR A 103 -0.47 9.01 -2.89
CA TYR A 103 -0.33 9.10 -4.34
C TYR A 103 -1.56 9.77 -4.97
N ARG A 104 -2.76 9.46 -4.47
CA ARG A 104 -3.99 10.13 -4.88
C ARG A 104 -3.90 11.64 -4.71
N GLN A 105 -3.61 12.12 -3.49
CA GLN A 105 -3.48 13.56 -3.23
C GLN A 105 -2.40 14.21 -4.09
N ARG A 106 -1.29 13.50 -4.34
CA ARG A 106 -0.18 14.02 -5.14
C ARG A 106 -0.55 14.16 -6.61
N PHE A 107 -1.27 13.19 -7.17
CA PHE A 107 -1.63 13.14 -8.58
C PHE A 107 -2.96 13.81 -8.91
N GLU A 108 -3.84 14.07 -7.94
CA GLU A 108 -5.03 14.91 -8.12
C GLU A 108 -4.70 16.28 -8.73
N LYS A 109 -3.50 16.82 -8.45
CA LYS A 109 -3.03 18.10 -9.03
C LYS A 109 -2.53 17.96 -10.48
N VAL A 110 -2.11 16.77 -10.91
CA VAL A 110 -1.71 16.49 -12.31
C VAL A 110 -2.91 16.62 -13.25
N ARG A 111 -4.12 16.26 -12.78
CA ARG A 111 -5.40 16.45 -13.49
C ARG A 111 -5.67 17.90 -13.92
N ARG A 112 -5.07 18.90 -13.27
CA ARG A 112 -5.34 20.33 -13.52
C ARG A 112 -4.50 20.95 -14.64
N ARG A 113 -3.63 20.19 -15.32
CA ARG A 113 -2.80 20.68 -16.45
C ARG A 113 -2.84 19.72 -17.63
N PRO A 114 -3.97 19.63 -18.35
CA PRO A 114 -4.10 18.78 -19.55
C PRO A 114 -3.19 19.22 -20.72
N ASP A 115 -2.54 20.37 -20.60
CA ASP A 115 -1.71 21.06 -21.60
C ASP A 115 -0.20 21.05 -21.28
N ALA A 116 0.23 20.37 -20.21
CA ALA A 116 1.63 20.32 -19.81
C ALA A 116 2.49 19.55 -20.83
N LYS A 117 3.11 20.30 -21.76
CA LYS A 117 4.13 19.81 -22.69
C LYS A 117 5.51 19.95 -22.06
N LEU A 118 6.26 18.85 -21.95
CA LEU A 118 7.69 18.92 -21.62
C LEU A 118 8.47 18.98 -22.94
N ILE A 119 9.24 20.05 -23.11
CA ILE A 119 10.16 20.21 -24.24
C ILE A 119 11.59 20.05 -23.72
N VAL A 120 12.30 19.06 -24.24
CA VAL A 120 13.73 18.83 -23.94
C VAL A 120 14.50 18.98 -25.24
N HIS A 121 15.47 19.90 -25.28
CA HIS A 121 16.26 20.21 -26.48
C HIS A 121 15.40 20.49 -27.74
N GLY A 122 14.26 21.17 -27.57
CA GLY A 122 13.35 21.49 -28.68
C GLY A 122 12.45 20.35 -29.14
N VAL A 123 12.49 19.19 -28.48
CA VAL A 123 11.63 18.04 -28.78
C VAL A 123 10.51 17.94 -27.75
N GLU A 124 9.26 17.90 -28.23
CA GLU A 124 8.09 17.58 -27.40
C GLU A 124 8.15 16.10 -27.02
N ILE A 125 8.22 15.81 -25.73
CA ILE A 125 8.23 14.44 -25.22
C ILE A 125 6.80 13.93 -25.13
N ASP A 126 6.57 12.68 -25.56
CA ASP A 126 5.29 11.99 -25.38
C ASP A 126 4.82 12.13 -23.92
N TYR A 127 3.59 12.60 -23.76
CA TYR A 127 2.94 12.79 -22.46
C TYR A 127 3.04 11.55 -21.57
N ASN A 128 2.95 10.34 -22.14
CA ASN A 128 3.11 9.08 -21.41
C ASN A 128 4.51 8.93 -20.81
N ILE A 129 5.56 9.34 -21.52
CA ILE A 129 6.95 9.31 -21.03
C ILE A 129 7.10 10.32 -19.89
N ILE A 130 6.54 11.52 -20.01
CA ILE A 130 6.57 12.55 -18.96
C ILE A 130 5.89 12.01 -17.69
N LEU A 131 4.73 11.37 -17.82
CA LEU A 131 3.99 10.80 -16.72
C LEU A 131 4.76 9.68 -16.01
N ILE A 132 5.41 8.80 -16.77
CA ILE A 132 6.28 7.77 -16.22
C ILE A 132 7.41 8.42 -15.41
N HIS A 133 8.06 9.47 -15.93
CA HIS A 133 9.11 10.19 -15.19
C HIS A 133 8.59 10.85 -13.92
N ILE A 134 7.42 11.50 -13.97
CA ILE A 134 6.78 12.11 -12.79
C ILE A 134 6.48 11.03 -11.75
N MET A 135 5.97 9.87 -12.17
CA MET A 135 5.73 8.73 -11.29
C MET A 135 7.02 8.28 -10.62
N TYR A 136 8.07 8.03 -11.40
CA TYR A 136 9.34 7.51 -10.88
C TYR A 136 10.01 8.50 -9.94
N ALA A 137 10.04 9.79 -10.29
CA ALA A 137 10.58 10.82 -9.40
C ALA A 137 9.82 10.88 -8.07
N LYS A 138 8.48 10.76 -8.10
CA LYS A 138 7.67 10.77 -6.88
C LYS A 138 7.80 9.47 -6.09
N TYR A 139 7.91 8.34 -6.78
CA TYR A 139 8.22 7.07 -6.15
C TYR A 139 9.57 7.14 -5.43
N ASP A 140 10.63 7.63 -6.09
CA ASP A 140 11.98 7.73 -5.52
C ASP A 140 12.05 8.67 -4.32
N GLU A 141 11.26 9.76 -4.31
CA GLU A 141 11.13 10.64 -3.14
C GLU A 141 10.56 9.90 -1.91
N LEU A 142 9.62 8.99 -2.12
CA LEU A 142 8.82 8.37 -1.06
C LEU A 142 9.34 7.01 -0.64
N LYS A 143 9.93 6.28 -1.59
CA LYS A 143 10.39 4.91 -1.41
C LYS A 143 11.23 4.75 -0.15
N PRO A 144 12.23 5.61 0.14
CA PRO A 144 13.07 5.41 1.31
C PRO A 144 12.30 5.48 2.63
N ALA A 145 11.31 6.36 2.71
CA ALA A 145 10.56 6.58 3.94
C ALA A 145 9.55 5.45 4.18
N PHE A 146 8.82 5.05 3.14
CA PHE A 146 7.89 3.92 3.20
C PHE A 146 8.61 2.59 3.39
N ASP A 147 9.73 2.35 2.70
CA ASP A 147 10.55 1.15 2.88
C ASP A 147 10.97 1.00 4.35
N ARG A 148 11.45 2.09 4.97
CA ARG A 148 11.82 2.07 6.39
C ARG A 148 10.63 1.74 7.29
N ALA A 149 9.47 2.33 7.04
CA ALA A 149 8.28 2.08 7.83
C ALA A 149 7.78 0.63 7.66
N ILE A 150 7.76 0.11 6.43
CA ILE A 150 7.38 -1.26 6.09
C ILE A 150 8.37 -2.26 6.71
N SER A 151 9.68 -2.01 6.62
CA SER A 151 10.69 -2.86 7.26
C SER A 151 10.47 -2.93 8.77
N ARG A 152 10.26 -1.79 9.43
CA ARG A 152 9.97 -1.76 10.88
C ARG A 152 8.70 -2.50 11.25
N MET A 153 7.65 -2.38 10.43
CA MET A 153 6.41 -3.14 10.60
C MET A 153 6.65 -4.66 10.50
N LEU A 154 7.44 -5.09 9.51
CA LEU A 154 7.78 -6.50 9.32
C LEU A 154 8.69 -7.04 10.44
N GLU A 155 9.54 -6.18 11.02
CA GLU A 155 10.40 -6.50 12.17
C GLU A 155 9.64 -6.49 13.51
N ASN A 156 8.46 -5.87 13.57
CA ASN A 156 7.68 -5.75 14.78
C ASN A 156 7.03 -7.08 15.15
N THR A 157 7.75 -7.87 15.95
CA THR A 157 7.35 -9.22 16.38
C THR A 157 6.69 -9.26 17.77
N LYS A 158 6.41 -8.09 18.38
CA LYS A 158 5.89 -8.00 19.76
C LYS A 158 4.59 -8.79 19.97
N CYS A 159 3.75 -8.88 18.95
CA CYS A 159 2.48 -9.61 18.97
C CYS A 159 2.63 -11.14 18.80
N TRP A 160 3.81 -11.64 18.42
CA TRP A 160 4.01 -13.08 18.19
C TRP A 160 4.01 -13.90 19.48
N GLU A 161 4.43 -13.32 20.60
CA GLU A 161 4.36 -14.00 21.91
C GLU A 161 2.90 -14.21 22.35
N VAL A 162 2.04 -13.22 22.08
CA VAL A 162 0.60 -13.29 22.34
C VAL A 162 -0.04 -14.36 21.47
N ASP A 163 0.33 -14.42 20.17
CA ASP A 163 -0.12 -15.45 19.25
C ASP A 163 0.28 -16.85 19.72
N GLN A 164 1.53 -17.03 20.15
CA GLN A 164 2.01 -18.32 20.65
C GLN A 164 1.24 -18.79 21.90
N LYS A 165 0.97 -17.87 22.84
CA LYS A 165 0.16 -18.17 24.04
C LYS A 165 -1.28 -18.54 23.66
N LYS A 166 -1.89 -17.82 22.71
CA LYS A 166 -3.23 -18.09 22.19
C LYS A 166 -3.31 -19.46 21.50
N HIS A 167 -2.35 -19.78 20.63
CA HIS A 167 -2.26 -21.10 19.99
C HIS A 167 -2.06 -22.24 21.01
N LYS A 168 -1.19 -22.07 22.01
CA LYS A 168 -1.01 -23.07 23.09
C LYS A 168 -2.31 -23.29 23.88
N LYS A 169 -3.03 -22.22 24.22
CA LYS A 169 -4.32 -22.30 24.94
C LYS A 169 -5.38 -23.00 24.11
N ASN A 170 -5.54 -22.64 22.84
CA ASN A 170 -6.51 -23.28 21.93
C ASN A 170 -6.19 -24.77 21.73
N ARG A 171 -4.92 -25.12 21.52
CA ARG A 171 -4.49 -26.52 21.37
C ARG A 171 -4.75 -27.34 22.63
N LYS A 172 -4.58 -26.74 23.82
CA LYS A 172 -4.95 -27.37 25.11
C LYS A 172 -6.45 -27.60 25.20
N TYR A 173 -7.27 -26.62 24.79
CA TYR A 173 -8.73 -26.70 24.82
C TYR A 173 -9.28 -27.76 23.85
N GLU A 174 -8.74 -27.84 22.63
CA GLU A 174 -9.10 -28.89 21.68
C GLU A 174 -8.72 -30.29 22.17
N LYS A 175 -7.54 -30.42 22.81
CA LYS A 175 -7.10 -31.69 23.39
C LYS A 175 -8.03 -32.13 24.52
N LEU A 176 -8.43 -31.21 25.40
CA LEU A 176 -9.43 -31.45 26.45
C LEU A 176 -10.79 -31.83 25.86
N ARG A 177 -11.26 -31.11 24.83
CA ARG A 177 -12.52 -31.41 24.15
C ARG A 177 -12.51 -32.81 23.54
N ARG A 178 -11.41 -33.23 22.89
CA ARG A 178 -11.26 -34.59 22.35
C ARG A 178 -11.26 -35.67 23.44
N ILE A 179 -10.66 -35.40 24.60
CA ILE A 179 -10.68 -36.33 25.74
C ILE A 179 -12.10 -36.47 26.28
N ASN A 180 -12.81 -35.36 26.49
CA ASN A 180 -14.19 -35.37 26.98
C ASN A 180 -15.17 -36.02 25.99
N PHE A 181 -14.93 -35.89 24.68
CA PHE A 181 -15.70 -36.63 23.66
C PHE A 181 -15.45 -38.14 23.68
N ARG A 182 -14.23 -38.58 24.02
CA ARG A 182 -13.89 -40.02 24.10
C ARG A 182 -14.36 -40.65 25.40
N ASN A 183 -14.41 -39.89 26.48
CA ASN A 183 -14.89 -40.31 27.79
C ASN A 183 -16.10 -39.45 28.20
N PRO A 184 -17.28 -39.65 27.58
CA PRO A 184 -18.49 -38.99 28.05
C PRO A 184 -18.74 -39.45 29.50
N VAL A 185 -18.78 -38.50 30.43
CA VAL A 185 -19.13 -38.77 31.83
C VAL A 185 -20.57 -39.29 31.82
N LYS A 186 -20.76 -40.52 32.29
CA LYS A 186 -22.07 -41.16 32.47
C LYS A 186 -22.82 -40.56 33.65
#